data_AF-A0A9W6TPG5-F1
#
_entry.id   AF-A0A9W6TPG5-F1
#
_cell.length_a   1.000
_cell.length_b   1.000
_cell.length_c   1.000
_cell.angle_alpha   90.00
_cell.angle_beta   90.00
_cell.angle_gamma   90.00
#
_symmetry.space_group_name_H-M   'P 1'
#
loop_
_entity.id
_entity.type
_entity.pdbx_description
1 polymer ?
#
loop_
_entity_poly.entity_id
_entity_poly.type
_entity_poly.pdbx_seq_one_letter_code
_entity_poly.pdbx_strand_id
1 'polypeptide(L)'
;MSMTGFGWTFTNGTNTLIEKTPSIMDRLKESVRRILKLKLKLGLYDTPVPGAKNLELVGNDDDVAAALKFRESIVLLQNNDSTLPLPTNASVFLTGPSANNIGYQCGGWTLIGQGVSGNDMYAHGFLFGRVSNRLLENNSFSAFLPDGSAAKARW
;
A
#
# COMPACT_ATOMS: atom_id res chain seq x y z
N MET A 1 -18.02 -17.80 -7.50
CA MET A 1 -16.69 -17.73 -8.12
C MET A 1 -15.74 -18.42 -7.16
N SER A 2 -14.97 -19.39 -7.64
CA SER A 2 -13.87 -19.95 -6.83
C SER A 2 -12.62 -19.13 -7.07
N MET A 3 -11.85 -18.88 -6.01
CA MET A 3 -10.54 -18.22 -6.08
C MET A 3 -9.42 -19.27 -6.06
N THR A 4 -9.63 -20.41 -6.75
CA THR A 4 -8.59 -21.42 -6.93
C THR A 4 -7.48 -20.82 -7.79
N GLY A 5 -6.36 -20.46 -7.15
CA GLY A 5 -5.25 -19.78 -7.82
C GLY A 5 -4.36 -20.69 -8.67
N PHE A 6 -4.48 -22.01 -8.52
CA PHE A 6 -3.61 -22.99 -9.19
C PHE A 6 -4.35 -24.27 -9.56
N GLY A 7 -4.03 -24.80 -10.74
CA GLY A 7 -4.51 -26.10 -11.22
C GLY A 7 -5.97 -26.12 -11.69
N TRP A 8 -6.38 -27.29 -12.18
CA TRP A 8 -7.69 -27.52 -12.82
C TRP A 8 -8.67 -28.31 -11.94
N THR A 9 -8.33 -28.52 -10.66
CA THR A 9 -9.11 -29.37 -9.74
C THR A 9 -10.54 -28.86 -9.58
N PHE A 10 -10.72 -27.54 -9.46
CA PHE A 10 -12.03 -26.92 -9.34
C PHE A 10 -12.89 -27.12 -10.60
N THR A 11 -12.33 -26.88 -11.79
CA THR A 11 -13.06 -27.03 -13.06
C THR A 11 -13.36 -28.50 -13.35
N ASN A 12 -12.39 -29.39 -13.17
CA ASN A 12 -12.57 -30.83 -13.39
C ASN A 12 -13.60 -31.42 -12.43
N GLY A 13 -13.55 -31.02 -11.15
CA GLY A 13 -14.53 -31.41 -10.14
C GLY A 13 -15.93 -30.89 -10.48
N THR A 14 -16.03 -29.64 -10.96
CA THR A 14 -17.31 -29.06 -11.40
C THR A 14 -17.89 -29.82 -12.60
N ASN A 15 -17.07 -30.17 -13.60
CA ASN A 15 -17.52 -30.96 -14.75
C ASN A 15 -18.03 -32.34 -14.32
N THR A 16 -17.26 -33.04 -13.47
CA THR A 16 -17.67 -34.32 -12.89
C THR A 16 -19.00 -34.21 -12.13
N LEU A 17 -19.21 -33.10 -11.41
CA LEU A 17 -20.43 -32.86 -10.66
C LEU A 17 -21.64 -32.62 -11.57
N ILE A 18 -21.45 -31.93 -12.70
CA ILE A 18 -22.50 -31.75 -13.70
C ILE A 18 -22.92 -33.09 -14.31
N GLU A 19 -21.96 -33.96 -14.63
CA GLU A 19 -22.21 -35.30 -15.17
C GLU A 19 -22.99 -36.18 -14.18
N LYS A 20 -22.57 -36.17 -12.90
CA LYS A 20 -23.19 -37.00 -11.86
C LYS A 20 -24.50 -36.43 -11.31
N THR A 21 -24.70 -35.12 -11.41
CA THR A 21 -25.87 -34.44 -10.84
C THR A 21 -26.35 -33.33 -11.77
N PRO A 22 -27.10 -33.68 -12.84
CA PRO A 22 -27.56 -32.69 -13.82
C PRO A 22 -28.41 -31.56 -13.25
N SER A 23 -29.09 -31.80 -12.11
CA SER A 23 -29.91 -30.78 -11.42
C SER A 23 -29.11 -29.57 -10.91
N ILE A 24 -27.77 -29.68 -10.80
CA ILE A 24 -26.93 -28.54 -10.40
C ILE A 24 -26.85 -27.46 -11.49
N MET A 25 -27.28 -27.75 -12.72
CA MET A 25 -27.20 -26.85 -13.86
C MET A 25 -27.92 -25.52 -13.61
N ASP A 26 -29.05 -25.51 -12.90
CA ASP A 26 -29.77 -24.27 -12.61
C ASP A 26 -29.01 -23.38 -11.64
N ARG A 27 -28.35 -23.99 -10.65
CA ARG A 27 -27.46 -23.27 -9.72
C ARG A 27 -26.23 -22.71 -10.43
N LEU A 28 -25.68 -23.45 -11.38
CA LEU A 28 -24.58 -22.97 -12.22
C LEU A 28 -25.01 -21.77 -13.07
N LYS A 29 -26.15 -21.87 -13.76
CA LYS A 29 -26.73 -20.77 -14.55
C LYS A 29 -26.96 -19.52 -13.69
N GLU A 30 -27.48 -19.67 -12.48
CA GLU A 30 -27.65 -18.57 -11.53
C GLU A 30 -26.32 -17.88 -11.19
N SER A 31 -25.29 -18.67 -10.90
CA SER A 31 -23.94 -18.17 -10.59
C SER A 31 -23.32 -17.44 -11.79
N VAL A 32 -23.47 -18.01 -12.99
CA VAL A 32 -23.00 -17.40 -14.25
C VAL A 32 -23.72 -16.08 -14.51
N ARG A 33 -25.06 -16.01 -14.34
CA ARG A 33 -25.82 -14.77 -14.50
C ARG A 33 -25.30 -13.63 -13.63
N ARG A 34 -24.90 -13.90 -12.39
CA ARG A 34 -24.32 -12.87 -11.49
C ARG A 34 -22.99 -12.32 -12.02
N ILE A 35 -22.12 -13.20 -12.51
CA ILE A 35 -20.82 -12.82 -13.09
C ILE A 35 -21.02 -12.01 -14.37
N LEU A 36 -21.88 -12.49 -15.28
CA LEU A 36 -22.19 -11.81 -16.54
C LEU A 36 -22.84 -10.45 -16.31
N LYS A 37 -23.80 -10.36 -15.38
CA LYS A 37 -24.43 -9.10 -14.99
C LYS A 37 -23.41 -8.08 -14.50
N LEU A 38 -22.43 -8.49 -13.69
CA LEU A 38 -21.36 -7.61 -13.24
C LEU A 38 -20.46 -7.14 -14.40
N LYS A 39 -20.05 -8.07 -15.28
CA LYS A 39 -19.25 -7.72 -16.47
C LYS A 39 -19.95 -6.71 -17.39
N LEU A 40 -21.26 -6.88 -17.60
CA LEU A 40 -22.08 -5.95 -18.37
C LEU A 40 -22.19 -4.58 -17.69
N LYS A 41 -22.45 -4.54 -16.36
CA LYS A 41 -22.49 -3.28 -15.60
C LYS A 41 -21.18 -2.50 -15.65
N LEU A 42 -20.05 -3.21 -15.72
CA LEU A 42 -18.72 -2.63 -15.84
C LEU A 42 -18.33 -2.28 -17.30
N GLY A 43 -19.20 -2.56 -18.29
CA GLY A 43 -18.91 -2.29 -19.71
C GLY A 43 -17.78 -3.15 -20.29
N LEU A 44 -17.42 -4.28 -19.66
CA LEU A 44 -16.25 -5.09 -20.03
C LEU A 44 -16.41 -5.86 -21.35
N TYR A 45 -17.60 -5.85 -21.95
CA TYR A 45 -17.81 -6.38 -23.30
C TYR A 45 -17.42 -5.37 -24.38
N ASP A 46 -17.66 -4.08 -24.12
CA ASP A 46 -17.33 -2.99 -25.05
C ASP A 46 -15.87 -2.53 -24.86
N THR A 47 -15.40 -2.48 -23.61
CA THR A 47 -14.01 -2.14 -23.25
C THR A 47 -13.43 -3.21 -22.33
N PRO A 48 -12.82 -4.28 -22.88
CA PRO A 48 -12.36 -5.42 -22.10
C PRO A 48 -11.23 -5.13 -21.11
N VAL A 49 -10.39 -4.13 -21.40
CA VAL A 49 -9.24 -3.72 -20.57
C VAL A 49 -9.27 -2.21 -20.38
N PRO A 50 -10.15 -1.69 -19.51
CA PRO A 50 -10.24 -0.25 -19.26
C PRO A 50 -9.05 0.24 -18.43
N GLY A 51 -8.72 1.52 -18.54
CA GLY A 51 -7.77 2.19 -17.64
C GLY A 51 -6.41 2.56 -18.24
N ALA A 52 -6.09 2.18 -19.47
CA ALA A 52 -4.83 2.57 -20.12
C ALA A 52 -4.59 4.10 -20.15
N LYS A 53 -5.66 4.88 -20.32
CA LYS A 53 -5.62 6.35 -20.29
C LYS A 53 -5.41 6.96 -18.90
N ASN A 54 -5.48 6.16 -17.83
CA ASN A 54 -5.38 6.64 -16.45
C ASN A 54 -3.96 6.46 -15.88
N LEU A 55 -2.98 6.03 -16.67
CA LEU A 55 -1.63 5.78 -16.18
C LEU A 55 -0.99 7.03 -15.55
N GLU A 56 -1.24 8.21 -16.12
CA GLU A 56 -0.78 9.50 -15.58
C GLU A 56 -1.45 9.89 -14.26
N LEU A 57 -2.58 9.26 -13.91
CA LEU A 57 -3.27 9.52 -12.64
C LEU A 57 -2.64 8.75 -11.49
N VAL A 58 -1.88 7.67 -11.75
CA VAL A 58 -1.37 6.79 -10.70
C VAL A 58 -0.23 7.49 -9.94
N GLY A 59 -0.46 7.77 -8.65
CA GLY A 59 0.58 8.37 -7.80
C GLY A 59 0.90 9.81 -8.18
N ASN A 60 -0.06 10.51 -8.80
CA ASN A 60 0.06 11.93 -9.11
C ASN A 60 0.04 12.79 -7.83
N ASP A 61 0.21 14.11 -7.98
CA ASP A 61 0.28 15.03 -6.84
C ASP A 61 -1.01 15.02 -6.00
N ASP A 62 -2.18 14.79 -6.62
CA ASP A 62 -3.45 14.69 -5.91
C ASP A 62 -3.54 13.42 -5.05
N ASP A 63 -3.08 12.27 -5.55
CA ASP A 63 -2.97 11.02 -4.81
C ASP A 63 -2.01 11.18 -3.61
N VAL A 64 -0.86 11.84 -3.84
CA VAL A 64 0.13 12.13 -2.79
C VAL A 64 -0.48 13.05 -1.72
N ALA A 65 -1.16 14.12 -2.13
CA ALA A 65 -1.83 15.04 -1.21
C ALA A 65 -2.93 14.33 -0.40
N ALA A 66 -3.68 13.43 -1.03
CA ALA A 66 -4.67 12.61 -0.34
C ALA A 66 -4.02 11.64 0.67
N ALA A 67 -2.93 10.98 0.30
CA ALA A 67 -2.20 10.06 1.18
C ALA A 67 -1.57 10.77 2.39
N LEU A 68 -1.13 12.03 2.23
CA LEU A 68 -0.59 12.83 3.33
C LEU A 68 -1.59 13.14 4.45
N LYS A 69 -2.90 12.92 4.22
CA LYS A 69 -3.92 12.94 5.28
C LYS A 69 -3.76 11.82 6.30
N PHE A 70 -2.86 10.85 6.08
CA PHE A 70 -2.47 9.83 7.06
C PHE A 70 -2.16 10.40 8.45
N ARG A 71 -1.73 11.67 8.56
CA ARG A 71 -1.54 12.39 9.83
C ARG A 71 -2.73 12.26 10.78
N GLU A 72 -3.95 12.13 10.26
CA GLU A 72 -5.18 11.96 11.05
C GLU A 72 -5.31 10.58 11.71
N SER A 73 -4.54 9.59 11.26
CA SER A 73 -4.54 8.23 11.84
C SER A 73 -3.53 8.04 12.98
N ILE A 74 -2.68 9.04 13.26
CA ILE A 74 -1.68 8.98 14.33
C ILE A 74 -2.39 9.13 15.69
N VAL A 75 -2.25 8.13 16.56
CA VAL A 75 -2.81 8.15 17.92
C VAL A 75 -1.73 8.50 18.94
N LEU A 76 -1.93 9.59 19.68
CA LEU A 76 -1.05 9.98 20.78
C LEU A 76 -1.37 9.17 22.03
N LEU A 77 -0.52 8.18 22.35
CA LEU A 77 -0.72 7.31 23.51
C LEU A 77 -0.22 7.94 24.82
N GLN A 78 0.84 8.75 24.77
CA GLN A 78 1.44 9.37 25.94
C GLN A 78 2.09 10.71 25.57
N ASN A 79 1.94 11.71 26.44
CA ASN A 79 2.58 13.03 26.31
C ASN A 79 2.87 13.63 27.68
N ASN A 80 3.88 13.10 28.38
CA ASN A 80 4.27 13.64 29.67
C ASN A 80 4.91 15.03 29.50
N ASP A 81 4.68 15.90 30.48
CA ASP A 81 5.25 17.25 30.55
C ASP A 81 4.97 18.12 29.31
N SER A 82 3.91 17.78 28.56
CA SER A 82 3.57 18.45 27.29
C SER A 82 4.75 18.51 26.31
N THR A 83 5.53 17.43 26.24
CA THR A 83 6.72 17.32 25.37
C THR A 83 6.39 17.58 23.89
N LEU A 84 5.23 17.10 23.43
CA LEU A 84 4.71 17.41 22.09
C LEU A 84 3.68 18.54 22.15
N PRO A 85 3.64 19.45 21.16
CA PRO A 85 4.46 19.45 19.93
C PRO A 85 5.90 19.94 20.17
N LEU A 86 6.84 19.40 19.38
CA LEU A 86 8.24 19.85 19.44
C LEU A 86 8.36 21.30 18.95
N PRO A 87 9.19 22.14 19.60
CA PRO A 87 9.56 23.45 19.07
C PRO A 87 10.19 23.35 17.67
N THR A 88 9.88 24.29 16.79
CA THR A 88 10.40 24.32 15.41
C THR A 88 11.93 24.48 15.33
N ASN A 89 12.54 25.02 16.39
CA ASN A 89 13.98 25.19 16.52
C ASN A 89 14.66 24.11 17.39
N ALA A 90 13.94 23.06 17.78
CA ALA A 90 14.50 21.98 18.56
C ALA A 90 15.61 21.25 17.79
N SER A 91 16.67 20.86 18.51
CA SER A 91 17.64 19.88 18.02
C SER A 91 17.13 18.49 18.35
N VAL A 92 16.89 17.68 17.33
CA VAL A 92 16.26 16.36 17.45
C VAL A 92 17.23 15.29 17.00
N PHE A 93 17.38 14.27 17.84
CA PHE A 93 18.12 13.06 17.50
C PHE A 93 17.14 11.97 17.07
N LEU A 94 17.17 11.57 15.80
CA LEU A 94 16.28 10.55 15.26
C LEU A 94 16.99 9.19 15.23
N THR A 95 16.39 8.19 15.86
CA THR A 95 16.94 6.83 15.98
C THR A 95 15.88 5.76 15.80
N GLY A 96 16.30 4.50 15.68
CA GLY A 96 15.45 3.33 15.51
C GLY A 96 15.45 2.75 14.08
N PRO A 97 15.16 1.44 13.93
CA PRO A 97 15.32 0.74 12.66
C PRO A 97 14.36 1.20 11.55
N SER A 98 13.22 1.80 11.92
CA SER A 98 12.20 2.29 10.99
C SER A 98 12.34 3.76 10.61
N ALA A 99 13.25 4.49 11.27
CA ALA A 99 13.43 5.93 11.06
C ALA A 99 13.75 6.30 9.61
N ASN A 100 14.52 5.44 8.92
CA ASN A 100 14.87 5.58 7.51
C ASN A 100 14.55 4.32 6.69
N ASN A 101 13.32 3.81 6.81
CA ASN A 101 12.91 2.63 6.04
C ASN A 101 11.45 2.76 5.59
N ILE A 102 11.25 3.07 4.31
CA ILE A 102 9.92 3.20 3.70
C ILE A 102 9.19 1.86 3.75
N GLY A 103 9.91 0.78 3.48
CA GLY A 103 9.40 -0.59 3.62
C GLY A 103 8.75 -0.87 4.98
N TYR A 104 9.40 -0.47 6.06
CA TYR A 104 8.85 -0.64 7.42
C TYR A 104 7.68 0.28 7.72
N GLN A 105 7.61 1.45 7.07
CA GLN A 105 6.47 2.37 7.22
C GLN A 105 5.24 1.90 6.43
N CYS A 106 5.45 1.25 5.27
CA CYS A 106 4.38 0.71 4.45
C CYS A 106 3.87 -0.66 4.94
N GLY A 107 4.77 -1.53 5.39
CA GLY A 107 4.44 -2.88 5.85
C GLY A 107 4.06 -3.86 4.72
N GLY A 108 3.30 -4.88 5.08
CA GLY A 108 2.82 -5.91 4.15
C GLY A 108 1.88 -5.36 3.07
N TRP A 109 1.61 -6.18 2.04
CA TRP A 109 0.78 -5.81 0.89
C TRP A 109 1.24 -4.57 0.11
N THR A 110 2.48 -4.13 0.33
CA THR A 110 3.11 -3.07 -0.46
C THR A 110 4.21 -3.69 -1.31
N LEU A 111 4.05 -3.61 -2.64
CA LEU A 111 4.84 -4.29 -3.67
C LEU A 111 4.67 -5.82 -3.69
N ILE A 112 4.87 -6.50 -2.56
CA ILE A 112 4.63 -7.94 -2.39
C ILE A 112 3.78 -8.20 -1.14
N GLY A 113 3.23 -9.42 -1.02
CA GLY A 113 2.35 -9.78 0.09
C GLY A 113 2.96 -9.56 1.48
N GLN A 114 4.22 -9.94 1.68
CA GLN A 114 4.94 -9.74 2.94
C GLN A 114 5.51 -8.31 3.12
N GLY A 115 5.50 -7.48 2.07
CA GLY A 115 6.25 -6.23 2.03
C GLY A 115 7.74 -6.43 1.71
N VAL A 116 8.43 -5.31 1.48
CA VAL A 116 9.86 -5.27 1.17
C VAL A 116 10.51 -4.29 2.14
N SER A 117 11.66 -4.62 2.72
CA SER A 117 12.41 -3.67 3.54
C SER A 117 13.30 -2.77 2.69
N GLY A 118 13.63 -1.60 3.22
CA GLY A 118 14.50 -0.64 2.54
C GLY A 118 13.73 0.36 1.68
N ASN A 119 14.45 1.10 0.85
CA ASN A 119 13.93 2.27 0.15
C ASN A 119 13.98 2.14 -1.38
N ASP A 120 14.86 1.28 -1.92
CA ASP A 120 15.20 1.26 -3.35
C ASP A 120 14.02 0.92 -4.27
N MET A 121 13.09 0.10 -3.79
CA MET A 121 11.91 -0.31 -4.56
C MET A 121 10.73 0.68 -4.49
N TYR A 122 10.89 1.79 -3.76
CA TYR A 122 9.82 2.76 -3.50
C TYR A 122 10.08 4.07 -4.26
N ALA A 123 9.82 4.07 -5.57
CA ALA A 123 10.10 5.21 -6.47
C ALA A 123 9.46 6.54 -6.02
N HIS A 124 8.28 6.48 -5.39
CA HIS A 124 7.55 7.63 -4.86
C HIS A 124 7.56 7.71 -3.33
N GLY A 125 8.43 6.92 -2.68
CA GLY A 125 8.52 6.89 -1.23
C GLY A 125 8.97 8.24 -0.66
N PHE A 126 8.12 8.83 0.18
CA PHE A 126 8.46 10.03 0.94
C PHE A 126 8.91 9.63 2.35
N LEU A 127 10.15 9.95 2.69
CA LEU A 127 10.69 9.71 4.03
C LEU A 127 10.53 10.96 4.91
N PHE A 128 10.36 10.74 6.22
CA PHE A 128 10.40 11.81 7.22
C PHE A 128 11.66 12.71 7.11
N GLY A 129 12.82 12.13 6.73
CA GLY A 129 14.06 12.89 6.49
C GLY A 129 14.05 13.83 5.27
N ARG A 130 13.24 13.56 4.24
CA ARG A 130 13.01 14.52 3.14
C ARG A 130 12.05 15.64 3.55
N VAL A 131 11.14 15.35 4.47
CA VAL A 131 10.22 16.34 5.07
C VAL A 131 10.98 17.30 5.98
N SER A 132 11.98 16.84 6.74
CA SER A 132 12.79 17.74 7.58
C SER A 132 13.54 18.79 6.76
N ASN A 133 14.13 18.42 5.62
CA ASN A 133 14.86 19.37 4.76
C ASN A 133 13.93 20.37 4.03
N ARG A 134 12.63 20.06 3.86
CA ARG A 134 11.65 20.96 3.21
C ARG A 134 10.83 21.80 4.19
N LEU A 135 10.58 21.33 5.41
CA LEU A 135 9.77 22.04 6.42
C LEU A 135 10.61 22.81 7.43
N LEU A 136 11.89 22.47 7.60
CA LEU A 136 12.80 23.12 8.52
C LEU A 136 14.09 23.41 7.76
N GLU A 137 14.32 24.66 7.37
CA GLU A 137 15.62 25.16 6.88
C GLU A 137 16.69 25.12 8.00
N ASN A 138 16.71 24.08 8.82
CA ASN A 138 17.45 24.02 10.05
C ASN A 138 18.21 22.69 10.14
N ASN A 139 19.53 22.80 10.29
CA ASN A 139 20.49 21.69 10.40
C ASN A 139 20.39 20.92 11.73
N SER A 140 19.19 20.87 12.33
CA SER A 140 18.97 20.47 13.73
C SER A 140 18.54 19.00 13.88
N PHE A 141 18.56 18.21 12.80
CA PHE A 141 18.34 16.76 12.84
C PHE A 141 19.64 15.99 12.62
N SER A 142 19.98 15.12 13.57
CA SER A 142 21.05 14.12 13.45
C SER A 142 20.46 12.72 13.59
N ALA A 143 21.03 11.74 12.88
CA ALA A 143 20.54 10.36 12.86
C ALA A 143 21.69 9.36 12.95
N PHE A 144 21.43 8.18 13.51
CA PHE A 144 22.35 7.04 13.44
C PHE A 144 22.27 6.36 12.08
N LEU A 145 23.43 6.08 11.49
CA LEU A 145 23.54 5.13 10.39
C LEU A 145 23.52 3.69 10.94
N PRO A 146 23.10 2.68 10.14
CA PRO A 146 23.07 1.29 10.57
C PRO A 146 24.41 0.72 11.06
N ASP A 147 25.53 1.38 10.76
CA ASP A 147 26.88 1.03 11.17
C ASP A 147 27.29 1.57 12.56
N GLY A 148 26.38 2.25 13.27
CA GLY A 148 26.64 2.81 14.59
C GLY A 148 27.48 4.09 14.58
N SER A 149 27.66 4.73 13.42
CA SER A 149 28.25 6.06 13.33
C SER A 149 27.18 7.14 13.45
N ALA A 150 27.49 8.18 14.24
CA ALA A 150 26.70 9.41 14.27
C ALA A 150 27.15 10.29 13.11
N ALA A 151 26.34 10.36 12.04
CA ALA A 151 26.56 11.29 10.95
C ALA A 151 25.56 12.45 11.08
N LYS A 152 25.98 13.66 10.67
CA LYS A 152 24.99 14.67 10.27
C LYS A 152 24.16 14.03 9.18
N ALA A 153 22.85 13.94 9.39
CA ALA A 153 21.98 13.25 8.45
C ALA A 153 21.96 14.03 7.14
N ARG A 154 22.79 13.60 6.18
CA ARG A 154 22.72 14.04 4.79
C ARG A 154 21.79 13.06 4.09
N TRP A 155 20.49 13.34 4.15
CA TRP A 155 19.44 12.66 3.40
C TRP A 155 19.38 13.14 1.96
#